data_AF-A0A5B2ZDS5-F1
#
_entry.id   AF-A0A5B2ZDS5-F1
#
_cell.length_a   1.000
_cell.length_b   1.000
_cell.length_c   1.000
_cell.angle_alpha   90.00
_cell.angle_beta   90.00
_cell.angle_gamma   90.00
#
_symmetry.space_group_name_H-M   'P 1'
#
loop_
_entity.id
_entity.type
_entity.pdbx_description
1 polymer ?
#
loop_
_entity_poly.entity_id
_entity_poly.type
_entity_poly.pdbx_seq_one_letter_code
_entity_poly.pdbx_strand_id
1 'polypeptide(L)'
;MNLPTRETLRLAWVREKLQDPEAALERASSDASFRSYWRARSGGRSWVLMDAPPDREDIRPWLDIADRLIRAGLHAPDIQAADAERGFVLMEDLGDRVLLQELRQTTVDRLYGQAMDALLRMQLRADADGLPDYDEARLVAEMELMPEWLLGRHLGFTPECGQWDVIESAFRALVENTRRQRQVFVHRDYHSRNLLVTEVDSPGIVDFQDAVRGPITYDLVSLLRDCYIVWPEDRVYGWAEDYRLRLQGAGIAVPEADGFRRAFDLMGLQRHVKVLGIFCRLWYRDGKAGYLQDLPRVWKYTREVGLRYPETEGLVRLIESAIGDRDLSLPI
;
A
#
# COMPACT_ATOMS: atom_id res chain seq x y z
N MET A 1 19.62 -40.30 2.31
CA MET A 1 18.59 -39.80 1.39
C MET A 1 18.70 -38.29 1.37
N ASN A 2 18.95 -37.68 0.20
CA ASN A 2 18.91 -36.22 0.09
C ASN A 2 17.47 -35.77 0.33
N LEU A 3 17.29 -34.77 1.19
CA LEU A 3 15.98 -34.15 1.39
C LEU A 3 15.53 -33.53 0.05
N PRO A 4 14.23 -33.62 -0.30
CA PRO A 4 13.72 -33.02 -1.53
C PRO A 4 13.94 -31.51 -1.52
N THR A 5 14.31 -30.95 -2.67
CA THR A 5 14.46 -29.49 -2.81
C THR A 5 13.11 -28.79 -2.68
N ARG A 6 13.12 -27.50 -2.26
CA ARG A 6 11.89 -26.70 -2.15
C ARG A 6 11.11 -26.65 -3.47
N GLU A 7 11.81 -26.54 -4.58
CA GLU A 7 11.23 -26.59 -5.94
C GLU A 7 10.51 -27.91 -6.21
N THR A 8 11.12 -29.04 -5.85
CA THR A 8 10.50 -30.37 -5.99
C THR A 8 9.25 -30.49 -5.13
N LEU A 9 9.31 -30.02 -3.87
CA LEU A 9 8.18 -30.03 -2.95
C LEU A 9 7.01 -29.19 -3.48
N ARG A 10 7.34 -27.99 -3.98
CA ARG A 10 6.39 -27.05 -4.54
C ARG A 10 5.66 -27.63 -5.75
N LEU A 11 6.41 -28.16 -6.72
CA LEU A 11 5.85 -28.74 -7.94
C LEU A 11 4.98 -29.97 -7.61
N ALA A 12 5.44 -30.86 -6.74
CA ALA A 12 4.68 -32.02 -6.32
C ALA A 12 3.35 -31.63 -5.65
N TRP A 13 3.38 -30.63 -4.75
CA TRP A 13 2.18 -30.17 -4.05
C TRP A 13 1.16 -29.55 -5.02
N VAL A 14 1.59 -28.70 -5.97
CA VAL A 14 0.69 -28.13 -6.98
C VAL A 14 0.04 -29.20 -7.84
N ARG A 15 0.82 -30.18 -8.32
CA ARG A 15 0.30 -31.30 -9.12
C ARG A 15 -0.71 -32.13 -8.35
N GLU A 16 -0.46 -32.37 -7.07
CA GLU A 16 -1.40 -33.05 -6.17
C GLU A 16 -2.71 -32.26 -6.01
N LYS A 17 -2.62 -30.96 -5.69
CA LYS A 17 -3.81 -30.12 -5.44
C LYS A 17 -4.63 -29.83 -6.69
N LEU A 18 -3.98 -29.73 -7.86
CA LEU A 18 -4.65 -29.58 -9.15
C LEU A 18 -5.11 -30.92 -9.76
N GLN A 19 -4.70 -32.06 -9.18
CA GLN A 19 -4.89 -33.39 -9.76
C GLN A 19 -4.39 -33.50 -11.21
N ASP A 20 -3.27 -32.82 -11.48
CA ASP A 20 -2.69 -32.70 -12.82
C ASP A 20 -1.19 -33.01 -12.76
N PRO A 21 -0.77 -34.22 -13.16
CA PRO A 21 0.64 -34.62 -13.10
C PRO A 21 1.53 -33.87 -14.10
N GLU A 22 0.95 -33.26 -15.14
CA GLU A 22 1.67 -32.53 -16.18
C GLU A 22 1.74 -31.03 -15.88
N ALA A 23 1.07 -30.55 -14.82
CA ALA A 23 1.14 -29.14 -14.44
C ALA A 23 2.58 -28.67 -14.29
N ALA A 24 2.87 -27.51 -14.86
CA ALA A 24 4.15 -26.84 -14.80
C ALA A 24 4.02 -25.53 -14.01
N LEU A 25 5.14 -25.06 -13.47
CA LEU A 25 5.21 -23.80 -12.73
C LEU A 25 6.12 -22.82 -13.46
N GLU A 26 5.58 -21.65 -13.76
CA GLU A 26 6.31 -20.51 -14.29
C GLU A 26 6.34 -19.41 -13.23
N ARG A 27 7.39 -18.59 -13.20
CA ARG A 27 7.46 -17.52 -12.21
C ARG A 27 6.44 -16.43 -12.55
N ALA A 28 5.53 -16.13 -11.62
CA ALA A 28 4.49 -15.12 -11.82
C ALA A 28 4.97 -13.72 -11.43
N SER A 29 5.65 -13.61 -10.29
CA SER A 29 6.22 -12.35 -9.80
C SER A 29 7.38 -12.60 -8.83
N SER A 30 8.13 -11.53 -8.54
CA SER A 30 9.10 -11.48 -7.46
C SER A 30 8.65 -10.43 -6.46
N ASP A 31 8.30 -10.86 -5.26
CA ASP A 31 8.00 -9.99 -4.13
C ASP A 31 9.31 -9.49 -3.49
N ALA A 32 9.22 -8.39 -2.74
CA ALA A 32 10.25 -7.90 -1.83
C ALA A 32 10.44 -8.79 -0.58
N SER A 33 9.44 -9.61 -0.28
CA SER A 33 9.42 -10.55 0.86
C SER A 33 10.15 -11.87 0.55
N PHE A 34 10.10 -12.82 1.48
CA PHE A 34 10.59 -14.19 1.25
C PHE A 34 9.62 -15.04 0.44
N ARG A 35 8.41 -14.53 0.14
CA ARG A 35 7.40 -15.21 -0.66
C ARG A 35 7.77 -15.19 -2.14
N SER A 36 7.44 -16.26 -2.82
CA SER A 36 7.53 -16.34 -4.28
C SER A 36 6.22 -16.82 -4.87
N TYR A 37 5.85 -16.25 -6.02
CA TYR A 37 4.59 -16.55 -6.70
C TYR A 37 4.87 -17.26 -8.01
N TRP A 38 4.15 -18.35 -8.24
CA TRP A 38 4.34 -19.24 -9.37
C TRP A 38 3.00 -19.50 -10.04
N ARG A 39 2.93 -19.31 -11.35
CA ARG A 39 1.74 -19.55 -12.15
C ARG A 39 1.72 -20.99 -12.63
N ALA A 40 0.58 -21.64 -12.48
CA ALA A 40 0.28 -22.94 -13.08
C ALA A 40 -0.95 -22.83 -13.98
N ARG A 41 -0.96 -23.59 -15.07
CA ARG A 41 -2.15 -23.74 -15.93
C ARG A 41 -2.62 -25.18 -15.88
N SER A 42 -3.88 -25.39 -15.55
CA SER A 42 -4.48 -26.72 -15.47
C SER A 42 -5.99 -26.65 -15.68
N GLY A 43 -6.57 -27.63 -16.38
CA GLY A 43 -8.01 -27.69 -16.63
C GLY A 43 -8.59 -26.48 -17.37
N GLY A 44 -7.78 -25.81 -18.21
CA GLY A 44 -8.17 -24.58 -18.91
C GLY A 44 -8.24 -23.33 -18.04
N ARG A 45 -7.80 -23.41 -16.77
CA ARG A 45 -7.72 -22.28 -15.83
C ARG A 45 -6.27 -21.96 -15.48
N SER A 46 -6.05 -20.73 -15.01
CA SER A 46 -4.76 -20.29 -14.47
C SER A 46 -4.85 -20.19 -12.94
N TRP A 47 -3.77 -20.53 -12.26
CA TRP A 47 -3.66 -20.54 -10.80
C TRP A 47 -2.36 -19.89 -10.38
N VAL A 48 -2.37 -19.23 -9.22
CA VAL A 48 -1.16 -18.75 -8.56
C VAL A 48 -0.89 -19.61 -7.34
N LEU A 49 0.33 -20.10 -7.24
CA LEU A 49 0.88 -20.68 -6.03
C LEU A 49 1.76 -19.64 -5.35
N MET A 50 1.43 -19.30 -4.10
CA MET A 50 2.36 -18.72 -3.16
C MET A 50 3.21 -19.80 -2.50
N ASP A 51 4.52 -19.57 -2.47
CA ASP A 51 5.52 -20.33 -1.73
C ASP A 51 6.21 -19.39 -0.73
N ALA A 52 5.89 -19.57 0.56
CA ALA A 52 6.46 -18.85 1.69
C ALA A 52 7.21 -19.86 2.58
N PRO A 53 8.55 -19.84 2.63
CA PRO A 53 9.30 -20.79 3.46
C PRO A 53 8.90 -20.66 4.95
N PRO A 54 8.43 -21.74 5.60
CA PRO A 54 7.86 -21.68 6.95
C PRO A 54 8.87 -21.31 8.04
N ASP A 55 10.17 -21.49 7.78
CA ASP A 55 11.27 -21.03 8.64
C ASP A 55 11.50 -19.51 8.58
N ARG A 56 10.86 -18.83 7.62
CA ARG A 56 11.00 -17.39 7.39
C ARG A 56 9.71 -16.62 7.59
N GLU A 57 8.57 -17.23 7.29
CA GLU A 57 7.29 -16.54 7.24
C GLU A 57 6.10 -17.47 7.50
N ASP A 58 5.21 -17.08 8.42
CA ASP A 58 3.94 -17.78 8.67
C ASP A 58 2.86 -17.25 7.70
N ILE A 59 2.19 -18.15 6.98
CA ILE A 59 1.13 -17.80 6.03
C ILE A 59 -0.24 -17.60 6.70
N ARG A 60 -0.42 -17.98 7.98
CA ARG A 60 -1.72 -17.88 8.66
C ARG A 60 -2.25 -16.44 8.74
N PRO A 61 -1.44 -15.40 9.04
CA PRO A 61 -1.89 -14.02 8.96
C PRO A 61 -2.34 -13.62 7.55
N TRP A 62 -1.62 -14.08 6.51
CA TRP A 62 -2.01 -13.81 5.12
C TRP A 62 -3.38 -14.41 4.79
N LEU A 63 -3.61 -15.67 5.19
CA LEU A 63 -4.88 -16.38 5.01
C LEU A 63 -6.04 -15.71 5.77
N ASP A 64 -5.79 -15.22 6.99
CA ASP A 64 -6.78 -14.49 7.80
C ASP A 64 -7.25 -13.21 7.08
N ILE A 65 -6.32 -12.40 6.56
CA ILE A 65 -6.70 -11.20 5.82
C ILE A 65 -7.45 -11.53 4.52
N ALA A 66 -7.01 -12.55 3.78
CA ALA A 66 -7.71 -12.99 2.57
C ALA A 66 -9.17 -13.37 2.87
N ASP A 67 -9.41 -14.17 3.91
CA ASP A 67 -10.76 -14.57 4.33
C ASP A 67 -11.62 -13.37 4.75
N ARG A 68 -11.06 -12.39 5.48
CA ARG A 68 -11.77 -11.15 5.84
C ARG A 68 -12.24 -10.37 4.61
N LEU A 69 -11.38 -10.25 3.60
CA LEU A 69 -11.72 -9.54 2.35
C LEU A 69 -12.79 -10.29 1.55
N ILE A 70 -12.64 -11.60 1.38
CA ILE A 70 -13.60 -12.45 0.65
C ILE A 70 -14.98 -12.39 1.34
N ARG A 71 -15.03 -12.51 2.67
CA ARG A 71 -16.28 -12.40 3.45
C ARG A 71 -16.93 -11.01 3.37
N ALA A 72 -16.12 -9.96 3.18
CA ALA A 72 -16.63 -8.61 2.93
C ALA A 72 -17.24 -8.46 1.51
N GLY A 73 -17.10 -9.48 0.65
CA GLY A 73 -17.53 -9.47 -0.74
C GLY A 73 -16.56 -8.72 -1.64
N LEU A 74 -15.26 -8.72 -1.31
CA LEU A 74 -14.19 -8.15 -2.13
C LEU A 74 -13.51 -9.26 -2.93
N HIS A 75 -12.94 -8.88 -4.08
CA HIS A 75 -12.25 -9.80 -4.97
C HIS A 75 -10.77 -9.94 -4.58
N ALA A 76 -10.53 -10.54 -3.41
CA ALA A 76 -9.21 -11.11 -3.11
C ALA A 76 -9.11 -12.51 -3.76
N PRO A 77 -7.90 -13.06 -4.01
CA PRO A 77 -7.77 -14.34 -4.69
C PRO A 77 -8.47 -15.47 -3.94
N ASP A 78 -9.39 -16.17 -4.61
CA ASP A 78 -10.04 -17.35 -4.03
C ASP A 78 -9.01 -18.43 -3.69
N ILE A 79 -9.02 -18.90 -2.45
CA ILE A 79 -8.06 -19.92 -1.96
C ILE A 79 -8.59 -21.31 -2.28
N GLN A 80 -7.89 -22.02 -3.16
CA GLN A 80 -8.21 -23.40 -3.53
C GLN A 80 -7.67 -24.42 -2.52
N ALA A 81 -6.45 -24.19 -2.02
CA ALA A 81 -5.81 -25.04 -1.03
C ALA A 81 -4.72 -24.27 -0.28
N ALA A 82 -4.50 -24.62 0.98
CA ALA A 82 -3.38 -24.10 1.77
C ALA A 82 -2.76 -25.20 2.62
N ASP A 83 -1.45 -25.11 2.85
CA ASP A 83 -0.67 -25.95 3.74
C ASP A 83 0.25 -25.04 4.55
N ALA A 84 -0.19 -24.66 5.75
CA ALA A 84 0.55 -23.73 6.60
C ALA A 84 1.86 -24.31 7.13
N GLU A 85 1.92 -25.62 7.36
CA GLU A 85 3.14 -26.28 7.84
C GLU A 85 4.23 -26.30 6.77
N ARG A 86 3.83 -26.39 5.50
CA ARG A 86 4.76 -26.27 4.37
C ARG A 86 4.86 -24.86 3.82
N GLY A 87 3.98 -23.94 4.19
CA GLY A 87 3.94 -22.56 3.69
C GLY A 87 3.58 -22.46 2.19
N PHE A 88 2.57 -23.22 1.76
CA PHE A 88 2.05 -23.17 0.40
C PHE A 88 0.59 -22.71 0.37
N VAL A 89 0.23 -21.85 -0.59
CA VAL A 89 -1.16 -21.47 -0.87
C VAL A 89 -1.39 -21.51 -2.37
N LEU A 90 -2.34 -22.32 -2.81
CA LEU A 90 -2.83 -22.33 -4.19
C LEU A 90 -4.10 -21.49 -4.25
N MET A 91 -4.11 -20.48 -5.11
CA MET A 91 -5.18 -19.49 -5.21
C MET A 91 -5.49 -19.15 -6.66
N GLU A 92 -6.61 -18.48 -6.87
CA GLU A 92 -7.01 -17.87 -8.13
C GLU A 92 -5.89 -16.99 -8.72
N ASP A 93 -5.73 -17.05 -10.04
CA ASP A 93 -4.92 -16.09 -10.78
C ASP A 93 -5.79 -14.92 -11.25
N LEU A 94 -5.71 -13.81 -10.52
CA LEU A 94 -6.43 -12.56 -10.82
C LEU A 94 -5.94 -11.87 -12.12
N GLY A 95 -4.95 -12.46 -12.82
CA GLY A 95 -4.38 -11.95 -14.05
C GLY A 95 -3.23 -10.97 -13.82
N ASP A 96 -2.86 -10.25 -14.87
CA ASP A 96 -1.67 -9.38 -14.91
C ASP A 96 -1.99 -7.92 -15.31
N ARG A 97 -3.27 -7.59 -15.45
CA ARG A 97 -3.74 -6.26 -15.85
C ARG A 97 -3.72 -5.29 -14.66
N VAL A 98 -2.54 -4.82 -14.30
CA VAL A 98 -2.33 -3.85 -13.22
C VAL A 98 -3.08 -2.54 -13.50
N LEU A 99 -3.86 -2.07 -12.53
CA LEU A 99 -4.69 -0.86 -12.62
C LEU A 99 -3.87 0.33 -13.15
N LEU A 100 -2.67 0.55 -12.62
CA LEU A 100 -1.75 1.63 -13.04
C LEU A 100 -1.55 1.70 -14.56
N GLN A 101 -1.44 0.55 -15.24
CA GLN A 101 -1.18 0.48 -16.68
C GLN A 101 -2.43 0.76 -17.52
N GLU A 102 -3.61 0.63 -16.91
CA GLU A 102 -4.92 0.81 -17.52
C GLU A 102 -5.49 2.22 -17.30
N LEU A 103 -4.87 3.01 -16.43
CA LEU A 103 -5.26 4.38 -16.11
C LEU A 103 -4.91 5.35 -17.25
N ARG A 104 -5.95 5.93 -17.85
CA ARG A 104 -5.89 6.96 -18.89
C ARG A 104 -6.98 7.99 -18.62
N GLN A 105 -6.88 9.17 -19.23
CA GLN A 105 -7.91 10.21 -19.13
C GLN A 105 -9.32 9.68 -19.43
N THR A 106 -9.46 8.73 -20.36
CA THR A 106 -10.73 8.14 -20.77
C THR A 106 -11.22 6.98 -19.90
N THR A 107 -10.36 6.38 -19.07
CA THR A 107 -10.67 5.17 -18.28
C THR A 107 -10.64 5.40 -16.78
N VAL A 108 -9.92 6.41 -16.30
CA VAL A 108 -9.66 6.64 -14.88
C VAL A 108 -10.95 6.80 -14.06
N ASP A 109 -11.95 7.55 -14.52
CA ASP A 109 -13.16 7.78 -13.72
C ASP A 109 -13.92 6.50 -13.45
N ARG A 110 -14.02 5.62 -14.46
CA ARG A 110 -14.63 4.30 -14.30
C ARG A 110 -13.79 3.42 -13.37
N LEU A 111 -12.48 3.35 -13.60
CA LEU A 111 -11.57 2.47 -12.88
C LEU A 111 -11.40 2.87 -11.40
N TYR A 112 -11.23 4.16 -11.12
CA TYR A 112 -11.24 4.68 -9.75
C TYR A 112 -12.61 4.60 -9.11
N GLY A 113 -13.70 4.78 -9.89
CA GLY A 113 -15.05 4.51 -9.40
C GLY A 113 -15.20 3.09 -8.85
N GLN A 114 -14.75 2.09 -9.60
CA GLN A 114 -14.75 0.68 -9.19
C GLN A 114 -13.86 0.43 -7.96
N ALA A 115 -12.64 1.00 -7.96
CA ALA A 115 -11.73 0.88 -6.81
C ALA A 115 -12.30 1.56 -5.54
N MET A 116 -13.00 2.68 -5.68
CA MET A 116 -13.66 3.36 -4.56
C MET A 116 -14.90 2.60 -4.08
N ASP A 117 -15.66 1.94 -4.96
CA ASP A 117 -16.77 1.08 -4.54
C ASP A 117 -16.28 -0.14 -3.73
N ALA A 118 -15.18 -0.75 -4.16
CA ALA A 118 -14.50 -1.80 -3.40
C ALA A 118 -13.95 -1.27 -2.06
N LEU A 119 -13.32 -0.10 -2.05
CA LEU A 119 -12.84 0.53 -0.81
C LEU A 119 -13.98 0.81 0.18
N LEU A 120 -15.11 1.35 -0.29
CA LEU A 120 -16.27 1.59 0.54
C LEU A 120 -16.80 0.29 1.14
N ARG A 121 -16.89 -0.77 0.34
CA ARG A 121 -17.30 -2.11 0.81
C ARG A 121 -16.33 -2.64 1.87
N MET A 122 -15.02 -2.49 1.66
CA MET A 122 -13.99 -2.86 2.62
C MET A 122 -14.18 -2.14 3.96
N GLN A 123 -14.36 -0.81 3.93
CA GLN A 123 -14.54 -0.02 5.15
C GLN A 123 -15.86 -0.29 5.89
N LEU A 124 -16.88 -0.78 5.18
CA LEU A 124 -18.18 -1.13 5.77
C LEU A 124 -18.24 -2.56 6.32
N ARG A 125 -17.54 -3.51 5.70
CA ARG A 125 -17.80 -4.95 5.89
C ARG A 125 -16.59 -5.79 6.25
N ALA A 126 -15.37 -5.35 5.95
CA ALA A 126 -14.18 -6.09 6.34
C ALA A 126 -13.97 -5.96 7.86
N ASP A 127 -13.80 -7.09 8.52
CA ASP A 127 -13.60 -7.14 9.96
C ASP A 127 -12.21 -6.61 10.32
N ALA A 128 -12.17 -5.54 11.10
CA ALA A 128 -10.94 -4.94 11.61
C ALA A 128 -10.56 -5.44 13.01
N ASP A 129 -11.39 -6.26 13.64
CA ASP A 129 -11.16 -6.74 15.01
C ASP A 129 -9.98 -7.71 15.04
N GLY A 130 -9.07 -7.48 15.99
CA GLY A 130 -7.85 -8.25 16.15
C GLY A 130 -6.71 -7.87 15.18
N LEU A 131 -6.94 -6.96 14.24
CA LEU A 131 -5.85 -6.40 13.44
C LEU A 131 -4.94 -5.52 14.30
N PRO A 132 -3.63 -5.42 13.97
CA PRO A 132 -2.76 -4.45 14.61
C PRO A 132 -3.31 -3.04 14.43
N ASP A 133 -3.31 -2.24 15.49
CA ASP A 133 -3.68 -0.83 15.40
C ASP A 133 -2.59 -0.06 14.64
N TYR A 134 -3.01 0.88 13.79
CA TYR A 134 -2.13 1.85 13.16
C TYR A 134 -1.92 3.05 14.10
N ASP A 135 -1.27 2.75 15.21
CA ASP A 135 -1.14 3.64 16.37
C ASP A 135 -0.05 4.71 16.21
N GLU A 136 0.09 5.57 17.23
CA GLU A 136 1.11 6.62 17.26
C GLU A 136 2.52 6.06 17.12
N ALA A 137 2.86 4.98 17.82
CA ALA A 137 4.19 4.40 17.79
C ALA A 137 4.56 3.95 16.36
N ARG A 138 3.64 3.28 15.67
CA ARG A 138 3.84 2.83 14.28
C ARG A 138 3.89 3.99 13.30
N LEU A 139 3.03 5.00 13.46
CA LEU A 139 3.04 6.21 12.63
C LEU A 139 4.35 6.99 12.77
N VAL A 140 4.84 7.18 13.99
CA VAL A 140 6.10 7.87 14.28
C VAL A 140 7.28 7.09 13.70
N ALA A 141 7.37 5.78 13.97
CA ALA A 141 8.44 4.94 13.44
C ALA A 141 8.50 4.94 11.90
N GLU A 142 7.34 5.03 11.24
CA GLU A 142 7.29 5.17 9.77
C GLU A 142 7.74 6.55 9.28
N MET A 143 7.40 7.62 9.99
CA MET A 143 7.82 8.98 9.64
C MET A 143 9.30 9.23 9.96
N GLU A 144 9.87 8.58 10.98
CA GLU A 144 11.30 8.63 11.34
C GLU A 144 12.23 8.11 10.24
N LEU A 145 11.69 7.36 9.27
CA LEU A 145 12.44 7.01 8.06
C LEU A 145 12.90 8.25 7.30
N MET A 146 12.14 9.35 7.35
CA MET A 146 12.49 10.59 6.66
C MET A 146 13.75 11.24 7.22
N PRO A 147 13.86 11.58 8.52
CA PRO A 147 15.09 12.16 9.05
C PRO A 147 16.29 11.20 8.94
N GLU A 148 16.09 9.89 9.11
CA GLU A 148 17.18 8.91 9.00
C GLU A 148 17.68 8.77 7.55
N TRP A 149 16.79 8.47 6.61
CA TRP A 149 17.16 8.03 5.26
C TRP A 149 17.14 9.17 4.24
N LEU A 150 16.18 10.09 4.32
CA LEU A 150 16.17 11.25 3.42
C LEU A 150 17.20 12.28 3.92
N LEU A 151 17.01 12.85 5.12
CA LEU A 151 17.88 13.94 5.59
C LEU A 151 19.31 13.43 5.81
N GLY A 152 19.48 12.43 6.68
CA GLY A 152 20.80 11.92 7.04
C GLY A 152 21.51 11.25 5.87
N ARG A 153 20.94 10.16 5.35
CA ARG A 153 21.63 9.33 4.34
C ARG A 153 21.63 9.92 2.93
N HIS A 154 20.51 10.43 2.44
CA HIS A 154 20.37 10.87 1.05
C HIS A 154 20.75 12.33 0.82
N LEU A 155 20.53 13.21 1.81
CA LEU A 155 20.87 14.63 1.73
C LEU A 155 22.18 14.99 2.43
N GLY A 156 22.67 14.14 3.35
CA GLY A 156 23.85 14.45 4.16
C GLY A 156 23.58 15.54 5.20
N PHE A 157 22.32 15.75 5.54
CA PHE A 157 21.83 16.80 6.43
C PHE A 157 21.51 16.22 7.82
N THR A 158 22.11 16.80 8.86
CA THR A 158 21.81 16.45 10.26
C THR A 158 21.05 17.60 10.91
N PRO A 159 19.79 17.41 11.33
CA PRO A 159 19.03 18.48 11.98
C PRO A 159 19.65 18.89 13.32
N GLU A 160 19.71 20.20 13.57
CA GLU A 160 20.06 20.78 14.87
C GLU A 160 18.90 20.66 15.86
N CYS A 161 19.15 20.90 17.15
CA CYS A 161 18.15 20.76 18.22
C CYS A 161 16.84 21.53 17.92
N GLY A 162 16.91 22.80 17.50
CA GLY A 162 15.71 23.57 17.16
C GLY A 162 15.00 23.10 15.88
N GLN A 163 15.68 22.37 14.99
CA GLN A 163 15.09 21.77 13.80
C GLN A 163 14.40 20.44 14.13
N TRP A 164 14.88 19.71 15.14
CA TRP A 164 14.16 18.55 15.69
C TRP A 164 12.81 18.93 16.29
N ASP A 165 12.72 20.04 17.01
CA ASP A 165 11.45 20.55 17.53
C ASP A 165 10.41 20.78 16.41
N VAL A 166 10.86 21.24 15.24
CA VAL A 166 10.02 21.45 14.05
C VAL A 166 9.53 20.11 13.48
N ILE A 167 10.41 19.11 13.38
CA ILE A 167 10.08 17.76 12.90
C ILE A 167 9.06 17.11 13.84
N GLU A 168 9.34 17.10 15.15
CA GLU A 168 8.50 16.48 16.16
C GLU A 168 7.12 17.15 16.25
N SER A 169 7.07 18.48 16.14
CA SER A 169 5.80 19.23 16.14
C SER A 169 4.93 18.84 14.95
N ALA A 170 5.51 18.73 13.76
CA ALA A 170 4.79 18.29 12.57
C ALA A 170 4.32 16.83 12.71
N PHE A 171 5.17 15.93 13.21
CA PHE A 171 4.80 14.53 13.43
C PHE A 171 3.64 14.40 14.40
N ARG A 172 3.65 15.17 15.50
CA ARG A 172 2.54 15.20 16.47
C ARG A 172 1.24 15.65 15.82
N ALA A 173 1.27 16.67 14.96
CA ALA A 173 0.08 17.14 14.27
C ALA A 173 -0.47 16.09 13.27
N LEU A 174 0.41 15.37 12.58
CA LEU A 174 0.05 14.29 11.67
C LEU A 174 -0.55 13.08 12.41
N VAL A 175 0.01 12.71 13.56
CA VAL A 175 -0.55 11.68 14.45
C VAL A 175 -1.91 12.11 15.01
N GLU A 176 -2.05 13.35 15.44
CA GLU A 176 -3.34 13.85 15.95
C GLU A 176 -4.43 13.83 14.85
N ASN A 177 -4.04 14.08 13.59
CA ASN A 177 -4.95 13.95 12.46
C ASN A 177 -5.46 12.51 12.27
N THR A 178 -4.61 11.48 12.47
CA THR A 178 -5.07 10.08 12.34
C THR A 178 -6.00 9.68 13.47
N ARG A 179 -5.71 10.13 14.70
CA ARG A 179 -6.51 9.86 15.91
C ARG A 179 -7.93 10.39 15.85
N ARG A 180 -8.14 11.53 15.19
CA ARG A 180 -9.46 12.16 15.04
C ARG A 180 -10.37 11.47 14.04
N GLN A 181 -9.82 10.58 13.22
CA GLN A 181 -10.58 9.88 12.19
C GLN A 181 -11.22 8.61 12.75
N ARG A 182 -12.31 8.20 12.11
CA ARG A 182 -12.88 6.87 12.34
C ARG A 182 -11.83 5.81 11.97
N GLN A 183 -11.69 4.82 12.85
CA GLN A 183 -10.80 3.68 12.61
C GLN A 183 -11.57 2.55 11.92
N VAL A 184 -11.01 2.02 10.83
CA VAL A 184 -11.62 1.00 9.95
C VAL A 184 -10.55 0.01 9.51
N PHE A 185 -10.94 -1.04 8.78
CA PHE A 185 -10.00 -1.88 8.05
C PHE A 185 -9.22 -1.02 7.03
N VAL A 186 -7.89 -1.06 7.11
CA VAL A 186 -6.98 -0.37 6.20
C VAL A 186 -6.04 -1.39 5.58
N HIS A 187 -6.09 -1.52 4.26
CA HIS A 187 -5.20 -2.37 3.47
C HIS A 187 -3.76 -1.87 3.48
N ARG A 188 -3.53 -0.56 3.67
CA ARG A 188 -2.23 0.13 3.80
C ARG A 188 -1.48 0.33 2.48
N ASP A 189 -1.63 -0.57 1.53
CA ASP A 189 -1.06 -0.48 0.18
C ASP A 189 -2.12 -0.54 -0.94
N TYR A 190 -3.28 0.09 -0.69
CA TYR A 190 -4.39 0.22 -1.63
C TYR A 190 -4.10 1.26 -2.72
N HIS A 191 -3.13 0.97 -3.59
CA HIS A 191 -2.72 1.85 -4.69
C HIS A 191 -2.72 1.12 -6.03
N SER A 192 -2.55 1.85 -7.13
CA SER A 192 -2.81 1.35 -8.49
C SER A 192 -1.90 0.20 -8.94
N ARG A 193 -0.81 -0.09 -8.24
CA ARG A 193 0.03 -1.29 -8.49
C ARG A 193 -0.49 -2.58 -7.85
N ASN A 194 -1.33 -2.47 -6.83
CA ASN A 194 -1.84 -3.60 -6.03
C ASN A 194 -3.32 -3.89 -6.31
N LEU A 195 -3.84 -3.29 -7.38
CA LEU A 195 -5.20 -3.50 -7.89
C LEU A 195 -5.11 -4.03 -9.32
N LEU A 196 -5.88 -5.06 -9.63
CA LEU A 196 -5.91 -5.72 -10.93
C LEU A 196 -7.28 -5.51 -11.60
N VAL A 197 -7.26 -5.15 -12.88
CA VAL A 197 -8.47 -4.98 -13.69
C VAL A 197 -8.98 -6.36 -14.13
N THR A 198 -9.94 -6.88 -13.38
CA THR A 198 -10.64 -8.14 -13.70
C THR A 198 -11.88 -7.91 -14.57
N GLU A 199 -12.32 -8.95 -15.28
CA GLU A 199 -13.55 -8.90 -16.09
C GLU A 199 -14.82 -8.89 -15.24
N VAL A 200 -14.78 -9.61 -14.11
CA VAL A 200 -15.86 -9.74 -13.13
C VAL A 200 -15.36 -9.23 -11.79
N ASP A 201 -16.23 -8.53 -11.05
CA ASP A 201 -15.97 -8.02 -9.70
C ASP A 201 -14.66 -7.21 -9.58
N SER A 202 -14.44 -6.31 -10.54
CA SER A 202 -13.26 -5.43 -10.57
C SER A 202 -13.28 -4.38 -9.45
N PRO A 203 -12.13 -4.07 -8.81
CA PRO A 203 -10.80 -4.64 -9.03
C PRO A 203 -10.52 -5.91 -8.21
N GLY A 204 -9.64 -6.76 -8.71
CA GLY A 204 -8.93 -7.75 -7.91
C GLY A 204 -7.93 -7.07 -6.97
N ILE A 205 -7.86 -7.50 -5.71
CA ILE A 205 -7.07 -6.87 -4.64
C ILE A 205 -5.96 -7.81 -4.18
N VAL A 206 -4.70 -7.34 -4.19
CA VAL A 206 -3.53 -8.12 -3.77
C VAL A 206 -2.66 -7.33 -2.80
N ASP A 207 -1.68 -8.00 -2.17
CA ASP A 207 -0.71 -7.38 -1.25
C ASP A 207 -1.36 -6.78 0.02
N PHE A 208 -2.38 -7.47 0.53
CA PHE A 208 -3.21 -7.03 1.67
C PHE A 208 -2.71 -7.48 3.04
N GLN A 209 -1.68 -8.33 3.13
CA GLN A 209 -1.27 -8.99 4.38
C GLN A 209 -0.82 -8.04 5.50
N ASP A 210 -0.46 -6.82 5.14
CA ASP A 210 0.00 -5.77 6.03
C ASP A 210 -1.16 -4.91 6.58
N ALA A 211 -2.39 -5.40 6.44
CA ALA A 211 -3.60 -4.72 6.87
C ALA A 211 -3.59 -4.40 8.37
N VAL A 212 -4.23 -3.28 8.70
CA VAL A 212 -4.27 -2.70 10.04
C VAL A 212 -5.66 -2.14 10.32
N ARG A 213 -5.93 -1.87 11.59
CA ARG A 213 -7.03 -1.00 11.99
C ARG A 213 -6.52 0.44 12.00
N GLY A 214 -7.02 1.28 11.10
CA GLY A 214 -6.45 2.61 10.86
C GLY A 214 -7.45 3.66 10.35
N PRO A 215 -6.99 4.90 10.09
CA PRO A 215 -7.84 6.03 9.77
C PRO A 215 -8.54 5.88 8.41
N ILE A 216 -9.82 6.23 8.35
CA ILE A 216 -10.70 6.04 7.19
C ILE A 216 -10.22 6.69 5.89
N THR A 217 -9.37 7.71 5.93
CA THR A 217 -8.84 8.34 4.72
C THR A 217 -7.61 7.65 4.15
N TYR A 218 -6.96 6.72 4.87
CA TYR A 218 -5.64 6.20 4.51
C TYR A 218 -5.57 5.56 3.12
N ASP A 219 -6.44 4.59 2.86
CA ASP A 219 -6.45 3.87 1.58
C ASP A 219 -6.97 4.73 0.43
N LEU A 220 -7.89 5.67 0.70
CA LEU A 220 -8.33 6.65 -0.29
C LEU A 220 -7.17 7.55 -0.72
N VAL A 221 -6.37 8.02 0.24
CA VAL A 221 -5.14 8.77 -0.01
C VAL A 221 -4.15 7.91 -0.81
N SER A 222 -3.96 6.65 -0.43
CA SER A 222 -3.06 5.73 -1.15
C SER A 222 -3.46 5.56 -2.63
N LEU A 223 -4.76 5.56 -2.92
CA LEU A 223 -5.30 5.47 -4.28
C LEU A 223 -5.19 6.78 -5.07
N LEU A 224 -5.66 7.89 -4.48
CA LEU A 224 -5.83 9.16 -5.19
C LEU A 224 -4.56 10.03 -5.21
N ARG A 225 -3.62 9.78 -4.28
CA ARG A 225 -2.32 10.43 -4.18
C ARG A 225 -1.22 9.39 -4.25
N ASP A 226 -1.36 8.54 -5.26
CA ASP A 226 -0.44 7.46 -5.58
C ASP A 226 0.96 8.03 -5.92
N CYS A 227 2.01 7.37 -5.43
CA CYS A 227 3.39 7.78 -5.68
C CYS A 227 3.82 7.54 -7.14
N TYR A 228 3.05 6.80 -7.94
CA TYR A 228 3.42 6.38 -9.29
C TYR A 228 2.67 7.10 -10.42
N ILE A 229 1.60 7.84 -10.09
CA ILE A 229 0.78 8.57 -11.05
C ILE A 229 0.25 9.86 -10.43
N VAL A 230 0.21 10.94 -11.20
CA VAL A 230 -0.30 12.24 -10.75
C VAL A 230 -1.48 12.66 -11.59
N TRP A 231 -2.54 13.10 -10.93
CA TRP A 231 -3.71 13.70 -11.54
C TRP A 231 -3.80 15.19 -11.22
N PRO A 232 -4.51 15.98 -12.05
CA PRO A 232 -4.85 17.35 -11.71
C PRO A 232 -5.52 17.46 -10.33
N GLU A 233 -5.17 18.49 -9.57
CA GLU A 233 -5.59 18.61 -8.17
C GLU A 233 -7.12 18.72 -8.00
N ASP A 234 -7.78 19.43 -8.91
CA ASP A 234 -9.23 19.55 -8.99
C ASP A 234 -9.91 18.19 -9.15
N ARG A 235 -9.33 17.28 -9.94
CA ARG A 235 -9.80 15.90 -10.09
C ARG A 235 -9.64 15.11 -8.80
N VAL A 236 -8.47 15.21 -8.16
CA VAL A 236 -8.18 14.51 -6.89
C VAL A 236 -9.17 14.92 -5.81
N TYR A 237 -9.42 16.22 -5.62
CA TYR A 237 -10.41 16.67 -4.64
C TYR A 237 -11.84 16.35 -5.06
N GLY A 238 -12.16 16.37 -6.36
CA GLY A 238 -13.46 15.93 -6.86
C GLY A 238 -13.76 14.48 -6.49
N TRP A 239 -12.81 13.56 -6.70
CA TRP A 239 -12.96 12.16 -6.29
C TRP A 239 -13.00 11.99 -4.77
N ALA A 240 -12.18 12.75 -4.02
CA ALA A 240 -12.21 12.69 -2.56
C ALA A 240 -13.55 13.16 -1.99
N GLU A 241 -14.14 14.20 -2.56
CA GLU A 241 -15.46 14.70 -2.17
C GLU A 241 -16.58 13.74 -2.55
N ASP A 242 -16.54 13.16 -3.76
CA ASP A 242 -17.46 12.10 -4.17
C ASP A 242 -17.41 10.93 -3.19
N TYR A 243 -16.20 10.50 -2.79
CA TYR A 243 -16.04 9.44 -1.80
C TYR A 243 -16.59 9.82 -0.42
N ARG A 244 -16.38 11.06 0.04
CA ARG A 244 -16.97 11.58 1.28
C ARG A 244 -18.49 11.48 1.26
N LEU A 245 -19.12 11.85 0.15
CA LEU A 245 -20.57 11.74 -0.03
C LEU A 245 -21.04 10.28 -0.04
N ARG A 246 -20.28 9.36 -0.64
CA ARG A 246 -20.55 7.91 -0.57
C ARG A 246 -20.50 7.38 0.86
N LEU A 247 -19.50 7.80 1.65
CA LEU A 247 -19.39 7.45 3.07
C LEU A 247 -20.61 7.95 3.87
N GLN A 248 -21.02 9.21 3.68
CA GLN A 248 -22.21 9.77 4.31
C GLN A 248 -23.48 9.03 3.91
N GLY A 249 -23.66 8.73 2.61
CA GLY A 249 -24.79 7.96 2.09
C GLY A 249 -24.86 6.53 2.63
N ALA A 250 -23.71 5.94 2.99
CA ALA A 250 -23.61 4.65 3.65
C ALA A 250 -23.77 4.72 5.19
N GLY A 251 -24.08 5.88 5.75
CA GLY A 251 -24.28 6.08 7.19
C GLY A 251 -22.98 6.16 8.01
N ILE A 252 -21.83 6.31 7.35
CA ILE A 252 -20.56 6.53 8.05
C ILE A 252 -20.44 8.02 8.37
N ALA A 253 -20.37 8.34 9.66
CA ALA A 253 -20.09 9.70 10.11
C ALA A 253 -18.66 10.12 9.71
N VAL A 254 -18.58 11.18 8.91
CA VAL A 254 -17.34 11.84 8.49
C VAL A 254 -17.50 13.35 8.65
N PRO A 255 -16.40 14.11 8.76
CA PRO A 255 -16.47 15.56 8.80
C PRO A 255 -17.13 16.17 7.55
N GLU A 256 -17.54 17.43 7.68
CA GLU A 256 -17.91 18.26 6.53
C GLU A 256 -16.75 18.42 5.54
N ALA A 257 -17.04 18.88 4.33
CA ALA A 257 -16.11 18.92 3.20
C ALA A 257 -14.71 19.46 3.55
N ASP A 258 -14.61 20.62 4.21
CA ASP A 258 -13.32 21.21 4.60
C ASP A 258 -12.57 20.36 5.64
N GLY A 259 -13.30 19.79 6.60
CA GLY A 259 -12.72 18.91 7.62
C GLY A 259 -12.21 17.60 7.03
N PHE A 260 -12.95 17.02 6.09
CA PHE A 260 -12.55 15.81 5.39
C PHE A 260 -11.37 16.06 4.46
N ARG A 261 -11.38 17.17 3.72
CA ARG A 261 -10.26 17.60 2.89
C ARG A 261 -8.99 17.77 3.71
N ARG A 262 -9.09 18.42 4.88
CA ARG A 262 -7.96 18.54 5.81
C ARG A 262 -7.48 17.18 6.31
N ALA A 263 -8.39 16.29 6.68
CA ALA A 263 -8.04 14.94 7.13
C ALA A 263 -7.31 14.15 6.05
N PHE A 264 -7.81 14.20 4.82
CA PHE A 264 -7.23 13.60 3.62
C PHE A 264 -5.84 14.18 3.31
N ASP A 265 -5.70 15.52 3.38
CA ASP A 265 -4.43 16.19 3.13
C ASP A 265 -3.34 15.79 4.13
N LEU A 266 -3.62 15.89 5.42
CA LEU A 266 -2.66 15.55 6.47
C LEU A 266 -2.37 14.05 6.49
N MET A 267 -3.34 13.19 6.17
CA MET A 267 -3.08 11.76 6.02
C MET A 267 -2.16 11.48 4.83
N GLY A 268 -2.37 12.16 3.71
CA GLY A 268 -1.46 12.15 2.57
C GLY A 268 -0.06 12.64 2.92
N LEU A 269 0.05 13.70 3.71
CA LEU A 269 1.35 14.21 4.12
C LEU A 269 2.12 13.22 4.99
N GLN A 270 1.46 12.58 5.96
CA GLN A 270 2.07 11.50 6.76
C GLN A 270 2.59 10.36 5.87
N ARG A 271 1.76 9.89 4.92
CA ARG A 271 2.15 8.81 4.00
C ARG A 271 3.35 9.22 3.16
N HIS A 272 3.36 10.43 2.61
CA HIS A 272 4.45 10.88 1.74
C HIS A 272 5.74 11.18 2.51
N VAL A 273 5.67 11.67 3.76
CA VAL A 273 6.85 11.79 4.64
C VAL A 273 7.49 10.42 4.85
N LYS A 274 6.70 9.38 5.16
CA LYS A 274 7.18 7.99 5.20
C LYS A 274 7.80 7.58 3.86
N VAL A 275 7.14 7.88 2.74
CA VAL A 275 7.61 7.50 1.40
C VAL A 275 8.96 8.13 1.05
N LEU A 276 9.16 9.40 1.39
CA LEU A 276 10.44 10.09 1.18
C LEU A 276 11.59 9.34 1.87
N GLY A 277 11.38 8.84 3.08
CA GLY A 277 12.38 8.03 3.80
C GLY A 277 12.52 6.61 3.24
N ILE A 278 11.41 5.90 3.04
CA ILE A 278 11.45 4.49 2.64
C ILE A 278 12.05 4.28 1.25
N PHE A 279 11.85 5.20 0.30
CA PHE A 279 12.45 5.10 -1.03
C PHE A 279 13.97 5.23 -0.98
N CYS A 280 14.49 6.15 -0.16
CA CYS A 280 15.92 6.23 0.13
C CYS A 280 16.44 4.93 0.78
N ARG A 281 15.74 4.39 1.78
CA ARG A 281 16.12 3.11 2.42
C ARG A 281 16.17 1.95 1.43
N LEU A 282 15.14 1.82 0.59
CA LEU A 282 15.06 0.76 -0.43
C LEU A 282 16.22 0.83 -1.41
N TRP A 283 16.69 2.03 -1.77
CA TRP A 283 17.89 2.20 -2.58
C TRP A 283 19.16 1.81 -1.79
N TYR A 284 19.43 2.46 -0.66
CA TYR A 284 20.74 2.37 0.00
C TYR A 284 20.96 1.05 0.75
N ARG A 285 19.92 0.48 1.34
CA ARG A 285 20.00 -0.74 2.14
C ARG A 285 19.62 -1.98 1.32
N ASP A 286 18.57 -1.87 0.52
CA ASP A 286 17.94 -3.02 -0.13
C ASP A 286 18.32 -3.16 -1.62
N GLY A 287 19.14 -2.24 -2.16
CA GLY A 287 19.66 -2.31 -3.54
C GLY A 287 18.62 -2.11 -4.64
N LYS A 288 17.43 -1.57 -4.31
CA LYS A 288 16.33 -1.38 -5.27
C LYS A 288 16.45 -0.06 -6.01
N ALA A 289 17.18 -0.09 -7.13
CA ALA A 289 17.57 1.12 -7.86
C ALA A 289 16.40 1.98 -8.41
N GLY A 290 15.19 1.43 -8.57
CA GLY A 290 14.08 2.17 -9.18
C GLY A 290 13.48 3.30 -8.34
N TYR A 291 13.63 3.26 -7.01
CA TYR A 291 12.78 4.08 -6.12
C TYR A 291 13.18 5.55 -6.00
N LEU A 292 14.45 5.91 -6.22
CA LEU A 292 14.86 7.33 -6.18
C LEU A 292 14.20 8.16 -7.30
N GLN A 293 13.88 7.52 -8.44
CA GLN A 293 13.26 8.20 -9.57
C GLN A 293 11.86 8.74 -9.27
N ASP A 294 11.18 8.19 -8.26
CA ASP A 294 9.85 8.64 -7.82
C ASP A 294 9.93 9.75 -6.74
N LEU A 295 11.10 9.98 -6.11
CA LEU A 295 11.25 10.98 -5.04
C LEU A 295 10.86 12.41 -5.45
N PRO A 296 11.25 12.95 -6.63
CA PRO A 296 10.86 14.31 -7.01
C PRO A 296 9.34 14.50 -7.04
N ARG A 297 8.59 13.47 -7.46
CA ARG A 297 7.12 13.49 -7.51
C ARG A 297 6.52 13.50 -6.11
N VAL A 298 6.99 12.59 -5.24
CA VAL A 298 6.56 12.49 -3.83
C VAL A 298 6.86 13.80 -3.11
N TRP A 299 8.03 14.38 -3.36
CA TRP A 299 8.45 15.65 -2.78
C TRP A 299 7.55 16.81 -3.24
N LYS A 300 7.28 16.94 -4.54
CA LYS A 300 6.40 17.99 -5.07
C LYS A 300 5.06 18.01 -4.33
N TYR A 301 4.44 16.84 -4.20
CA TYR A 301 3.20 16.69 -3.47
C TYR A 301 3.35 17.05 -1.97
N THR A 302 4.37 16.51 -1.30
CA THR A 302 4.66 16.79 0.13
C THR A 302 4.77 18.29 0.37
N ARG A 303 5.49 18.98 -0.50
CA ARG A 303 5.70 20.43 -0.46
C ARG A 303 4.39 21.20 -0.68
N GLU A 304 3.66 20.88 -1.74
CA GLU A 304 2.42 21.58 -2.09
C GLU A 304 1.35 21.48 -1.02
N VAL A 305 1.21 20.32 -0.36
CA VAL A 305 0.25 20.12 0.73
C VAL A 305 0.77 20.66 2.05
N GLY A 306 2.01 20.36 2.42
CA GLY A 306 2.53 20.74 3.74
C GLY A 306 2.69 22.25 3.93
N LEU A 307 2.87 23.03 2.86
CA LEU A 307 2.88 24.50 2.94
C LEU A 307 1.50 25.13 3.18
N ARG A 308 0.40 24.37 3.05
CA ARG A 308 -0.97 24.89 3.26
C ARG A 308 -1.37 24.93 4.72
N TYR A 309 -0.64 24.22 5.57
CA TYR A 309 -1.01 24.00 6.96
C TYR A 309 0.10 24.53 7.88
N PRO A 310 -0.21 25.48 8.78
CA PRO A 310 0.79 26.09 9.66
C PRO A 310 1.61 25.08 10.47
N GLU A 311 0.98 24.00 10.92
CA GLU A 311 1.60 22.94 11.71
C GLU A 311 2.63 22.09 10.95
N THR A 312 2.63 22.12 9.61
CA THR A 312 3.54 21.33 8.76
C THR A 312 4.44 22.19 7.88
N GLU A 313 4.17 23.49 7.79
CA GLU A 313 4.94 24.43 6.98
C GLU A 313 6.42 24.43 7.38
N GLY A 314 6.72 24.44 8.69
CA GLY A 314 8.08 24.41 9.21
C GLY A 314 8.86 23.16 8.75
N LEU A 315 8.21 21.99 8.78
CA LEU A 315 8.82 20.75 8.31
C LEU A 315 9.15 20.82 6.81
N VAL A 316 8.23 21.31 6.00
CA VAL A 316 8.47 21.44 4.55
C VAL A 316 9.62 22.40 4.28
N ARG A 317 9.65 23.57 4.93
CA ARG A 317 10.73 24.56 4.75
C ARG A 317 12.09 24.01 5.16
N LEU A 318 12.14 23.18 6.21
CA LEU A 318 13.35 22.47 6.62
C LEU A 318 13.82 21.50 5.52
N ILE A 319 12.92 20.68 4.98
CA ILE A 319 13.26 19.73 3.91
C ILE A 319 13.66 20.49 2.63
N GLU A 320 12.95 21.55 2.24
CA GLU A 320 13.32 22.44 1.12
C GLU A 320 14.75 22.96 1.28
N SER A 321 15.09 23.48 2.46
CA SER A 321 16.43 23.99 2.75
C SER A 321 17.49 22.90 2.69
N ALA A 322 17.19 21.67 3.12
CA ALA A 322 18.11 20.54 3.08
C ALA A 322 18.33 20.02 1.64
N ILE A 323 17.31 20.12 0.79
CA ILE A 323 17.41 19.73 -0.63
C ILE A 323 18.25 20.75 -1.41
N GLY A 324 18.00 22.05 -1.22
CA GLY A 324 18.63 23.11 -2.02
C GLY A 324 18.38 22.89 -3.52
N ASP A 325 19.46 22.92 -4.32
CA ASP A 325 19.40 22.69 -5.77
C ASP A 325 19.64 21.22 -6.18
N ARG A 326 19.62 20.28 -5.22
CA ARG A 326 19.92 18.87 -5.52
C ARG A 326 18.80 18.20 -6.31
N ASP A 327 19.21 17.36 -7.26
CA ASP A 327 18.34 16.36 -7.87
C ASP A 327 18.14 15.18 -6.92
N LEU A 328 16.93 15.06 -6.37
CA LEU A 328 16.53 13.97 -5.46
C LEU A 328 16.58 12.57 -6.11
N SER A 329 16.64 12.48 -7.44
CA SER A 329 16.74 11.20 -8.12
C SER A 329 18.16 10.62 -8.12
N LEU A 330 19.16 11.42 -7.71
CA LEU A 330 20.56 11.06 -7.72
C LEU A 330 21.09 10.74 -6.30
N PRO A 331 21.81 9.61 -6.12
CA PRO A 331 22.44 9.30 -4.85
C PRO A 331 23.59 10.27 -4.54
N ILE A 332 24.00 10.34 -3.26
CA ILE A 332 25.29 10.91 -2.83
C ILE A 332 26.45 10.06 -3.33
#